data_AF-A0A2N2C1B2-F1
#
_entry.id   AF-A0A2N2C1B2-F1
#
_cell.length_a   1.000
_cell.length_b   1.000
_cell.length_c   1.000
_cell.angle_alpha   90.00
_cell.angle_beta   90.00
_cell.angle_gamma   90.00
#
_symmetry.space_group_name_H-M   'P 1'
#
loop_
_entity.id
_entity.type
_entity.pdbx_description
1 polymer ?
#
loop_
_entity_poly.entity_id
_entity_poly.type
_entity_poly.pdbx_seq_one_letter_code
_entity_poly.pdbx_strand_id
1 'polypeptide(L)'
;MKYQESAEMYIKTIYMLEKDHGHVHITDISKALNVTKPSATKAAEMLKSRGLIEKEGYGPVTLTNDGRIMAEQIVNRHEIIVKYLQKTLNLSEVEVEENACRMEHIVTEAMIEAMSEI
;
A
#
# COMPACT_ATOMS: atom_id res chain seq x y z
N MET A 1 -15.87 -8.45 0.13
CA MET A 1 -14.97 -7.69 -0.75
C MET A 1 -13.55 -7.63 -0.15
N LYS A 2 -12.93 -8.78 0.17
CA LYS A 2 -11.70 -8.87 1.00
C LYS A 2 -10.39 -8.88 0.20
N TYR A 3 -10.47 -8.87 -1.13
CA TYR A 3 -9.33 -9.08 -2.03
C TYR A 3 -8.64 -7.78 -2.48
N GLN A 4 -9.30 -6.64 -2.35
CA GLN A 4 -8.80 -5.36 -2.85
C GLN A 4 -7.82 -4.73 -1.86
N GLU A 5 -8.19 -4.67 -0.57
CA GLU A 5 -7.33 -4.27 0.56
C GLU A 5 -6.01 -5.04 0.55
N SER A 6 -6.04 -6.36 0.40
CA SER A 6 -4.80 -7.14 0.38
C SER A 6 -3.90 -6.78 -0.80
N ALA A 7 -4.44 -6.58 -2.02
CA ALA A 7 -3.63 -6.26 -3.20
C ALA A 7 -3.01 -4.85 -3.10
N GLU A 8 -3.79 -3.88 -2.63
CA GLU A 8 -3.35 -2.49 -2.42
C GLU A 8 -2.26 -2.41 -1.34
N MET A 9 -2.37 -3.18 -0.25
CA MET A 9 -1.32 -3.31 0.77
C MET A 9 0.02 -3.80 0.19
N TYR A 10 -0.01 -4.79 -0.71
CA TYR A 10 1.21 -5.26 -1.39
C TYR A 10 1.79 -4.18 -2.29
N ILE A 11 0.97 -3.47 -3.07
CA ILE A 11 1.42 -2.40 -3.96
C ILE A 11 2.05 -1.25 -3.17
N LYS A 12 1.38 -0.75 -2.12
CA LYS A 12 1.92 0.27 -1.21
C LYS A 12 3.25 -0.20 -0.60
N THR A 13 3.31 -1.43 -0.10
CA THR A 13 4.53 -1.98 0.50
C THR A 13 5.70 -2.03 -0.49
N ILE A 14 5.47 -2.51 -1.71
CA ILE A 14 6.50 -2.55 -2.76
C ILE A 14 6.99 -1.13 -3.04
N TYR A 15 6.08 -0.17 -3.18
CA TYR A 15 6.43 1.23 -3.42
C TYR A 15 7.31 1.83 -2.31
N MET A 16 6.94 1.61 -1.05
CA MET A 16 7.72 2.10 0.10
C MET A 16 9.11 1.46 0.18
N LEU A 17 9.19 0.13 0.02
CA LEU A 17 10.47 -0.59 0.02
C LEU A 17 11.36 -0.17 -1.17
N GLU A 18 10.77 0.08 -2.35
CA GLU A 18 11.50 0.56 -3.52
C GLU A 18 12.06 1.96 -3.29
N LYS A 19 11.29 2.86 -2.65
CA LYS A 19 11.77 4.20 -2.26
C LYS A 19 12.93 4.14 -1.26
N ASP A 20 12.87 3.23 -0.30
CA ASP A 20 13.89 3.15 0.76
C ASP A 20 15.18 2.48 0.29
N HIS A 21 15.08 1.41 -0.51
CA HIS A 21 16.22 0.54 -0.83
C HIS A 21 16.56 0.44 -2.33
N GLY A 22 15.77 1.05 -3.20
CA GLY A 22 15.92 1.03 -4.66
C GLY A 22 15.53 -0.28 -5.35
N HIS A 23 15.47 -1.39 -4.62
CA HIS A 23 15.07 -2.70 -5.15
C HIS A 23 14.30 -3.49 -4.08
N VAL A 24 13.37 -4.33 -4.53
CA VAL A 24 12.48 -5.08 -3.63
C VAL A 24 12.50 -6.55 -3.98
N HIS A 25 12.75 -7.45 -3.02
CA HIS A 25 12.54 -8.88 -3.20
C HIS A 25 11.28 -9.37 -2.48
N ILE A 26 10.77 -10.52 -2.91
CA ILE A 26 9.63 -11.20 -2.24
C ILE A 26 9.89 -11.41 -0.75
N THR A 27 11.15 -11.63 -0.36
CA THR A 27 11.53 -11.77 1.05
C THR A 27 11.30 -10.50 1.85
N ASP A 28 11.55 -9.34 1.25
CA ASP A 28 11.41 -8.04 1.91
C ASP A 28 9.93 -7.72 2.09
N ILE A 29 9.13 -7.95 1.04
CA ILE A 29 7.67 -7.85 1.09
C ILE A 29 7.09 -8.76 2.18
N SER A 30 7.54 -10.02 2.25
CA SER A 30 7.03 -10.98 3.23
C SER A 30 7.33 -10.57 4.66
N LYS A 31 8.51 -9.98 4.91
CA LYS A 31 8.90 -9.46 6.23
C LYS A 31 8.10 -8.21 6.57
N ALA A 32 8.00 -7.26 5.65
CA ALA A 32 7.30 -5.99 5.87
C ALA A 32 5.81 -6.20 6.20
N LEU A 33 5.15 -7.12 5.50
CA LEU A 33 3.73 -7.43 5.72
C LEU A 33 3.49 -8.53 6.79
N ASN A 34 4.55 -9.07 7.39
CA ASN A 34 4.47 -10.19 8.34
C ASN A 34 3.64 -11.38 7.80
N VAL A 35 3.92 -11.79 6.56
CA VAL A 35 3.27 -12.91 5.88
C VAL A 35 4.29 -13.97 5.47
N THR A 36 3.82 -15.18 5.17
CA THR A 36 4.73 -16.23 4.68
C THR A 36 5.26 -15.90 3.28
N LYS A 37 6.49 -16.35 2.97
CA LYS A 37 7.07 -16.20 1.62
C LYS A 37 6.17 -16.80 0.51
N PRO A 38 5.55 -17.99 0.67
CA PRO A 38 4.57 -18.49 -0.29
C PRO A 38 3.35 -17.57 -0.48
N SER A 39 2.84 -16.95 0.58
CA SER A 39 1.74 -15.98 0.50
C SER A 39 2.14 -14.75 -0.31
N ALA A 40 3.31 -14.18 -0.04
CA ALA A 40 3.84 -13.04 -0.78
C ALA A 40 4.09 -13.37 -2.26
N THR A 41 4.63 -14.56 -2.56
CA THR A 41 4.78 -15.04 -3.94
C THR A 41 3.43 -15.11 -4.66
N LYS A 42 2.42 -15.71 -4.03
CA LYS A 42 1.07 -15.82 -4.62
C LYS A 42 0.46 -14.45 -4.90
N ALA A 43 0.62 -13.50 -3.99
CA ALA A 43 0.15 -12.13 -4.18
C ALA A 43 0.89 -11.42 -5.32
N ALA A 44 2.23 -11.57 -5.39
CA ALA A 44 3.02 -11.01 -6.47
C ALA A 44 2.60 -11.57 -7.84
N GLU A 45 2.38 -12.89 -7.98
CA GLU A 45 1.90 -13.47 -9.25
C GLU A 45 0.51 -12.93 -9.64
N MET A 46 -0.37 -12.67 -8.66
CA MET A 46 -1.66 -12.02 -8.91
C MET A 46 -1.52 -10.55 -9.35
N LEU A 47 -0.58 -9.79 -8.77
CA LEU A 47 -0.32 -8.42 -9.20
C LEU A 47 0.31 -8.38 -10.59
N LYS A 48 1.20 -9.34 -10.90
CA LYS A 48 1.82 -9.50 -12.21
C LYS A 48 0.79 -9.83 -13.28
N SER A 49 -0.14 -10.74 -13.01
CA SER A 49 -1.21 -11.08 -13.95
C SER A 49 -2.18 -9.91 -14.21
N ARG A 50 -2.19 -8.90 -13.34
CA ARG A 50 -2.93 -7.64 -13.51
C ARG A 50 -2.11 -6.52 -14.14
N GLY A 51 -0.84 -6.77 -14.49
CA GLY A 51 0.04 -5.75 -15.09
C GLY A 51 0.49 -4.66 -14.11
N LEU A 52 0.40 -4.89 -12.79
CA LEU A 52 0.78 -3.89 -11.78
C LEU A 52 2.24 -4.02 -11.34
N ILE A 53 2.85 -5.18 -11.54
CA ILE A 53 4.27 -5.41 -11.24
C ILE A 53 4.94 -6.21 -12.35
N GLU A 54 6.25 -6.10 -12.42
CA GLU A 54 7.13 -6.98 -13.17
C GLU A 54 8.04 -7.78 -12.21
N LYS A 55 8.36 -9.01 -12.63
CA LYS A 55 9.26 -9.91 -11.91
C LYS A 55 9.76 -10.99 -12.83
N GLU A 56 11.08 -11.11 -12.95
CA GLU A 56 11.75 -12.17 -13.71
C GLU A 56 12.44 -13.16 -12.77
N GLY A 57 12.13 -14.46 -12.89
CA GLY A 57 12.79 -15.51 -12.11
C GLY A 57 12.83 -15.24 -10.60
N TYR A 58 14.03 -15.29 -10.00
CA TYR A 58 14.29 -14.92 -8.59
C TYR A 58 14.73 -13.46 -8.42
N GLY A 59 14.62 -12.64 -9.47
CA GLY A 59 15.00 -11.24 -9.48
C GLY A 59 14.10 -10.33 -8.64
N PRO A 60 14.38 -9.01 -8.67
CA PRO A 60 13.59 -8.02 -7.95
C PRO A 60 12.16 -7.93 -8.50
N VAL A 61 11.27 -7.41 -7.64
CA VAL A 61 9.93 -6.96 -7.97
C VAL A 61 10.00 -5.48 -8.27
N THR A 62 9.46 -5.07 -9.40
CA THR A 62 9.36 -3.67 -9.81
C THR A 62 7.91 -3.31 -10.08
N LEU A 63 7.52 -2.08 -9.72
CA LEU A 63 6.20 -1.57 -10.11
C LEU A 63 6.21 -1.21 -11.59
N THR A 64 5.14 -1.57 -12.31
CA THR A 64 4.85 -0.96 -13.61
C THR A 64 4.41 0.49 -13.41
N ASN A 65 4.24 1.23 -14.51
CA ASN A 65 3.67 2.59 -14.43
C ASN A 65 2.29 2.58 -13.77
N ASP A 66 1.42 1.63 -14.13
CA ASP A 66 0.08 1.51 -13.55
C ASP A 66 0.14 1.13 -12.06
N GLY A 67 1.05 0.23 -11.69
CA GLY A 67 1.30 -0.12 -10.29
C GLY A 67 1.80 1.06 -9.46
N ARG A 68 2.66 1.91 -10.04
CA ARG A 68 3.18 3.12 -9.38
C ARG A 68 2.08 4.16 -9.17
N ILE A 69 1.26 4.42 -10.19
CA ILE A 69 0.11 5.34 -10.07
C ILE A 69 -0.84 4.87 -8.96
N MET A 70 -1.15 3.57 -8.93
CA MET A 70 -1.98 2.99 -7.88
C MET A 70 -1.35 3.16 -6.48
N ALA A 71 -0.05 2.90 -6.34
CA ALA A 71 0.66 3.08 -5.08
C ALA A 71 0.61 4.53 -4.59
N GLU A 72 0.85 5.49 -5.48
CA GLU A 72 0.82 6.92 -5.18
C GLU A 72 -0.57 7.39 -4.75
N GLN A 73 -1.63 6.87 -5.38
CA GLN A 73 -3.01 7.14 -4.96
C GLN A 73 -3.28 6.63 -3.55
N ILE A 74 -2.84 5.41 -3.21
CA ILE A 74 -3.01 4.84 -1.88
C ILE A 74 -2.24 5.67 -0.84
N VAL A 75 -0.97 6.01 -1.11
CA VAL A 75 -0.14 6.83 -0.21
C VAL A 75 -0.76 8.21 -0.01
N ASN A 76 -1.26 8.85 -1.07
CA ASN A 76 -1.92 10.14 -0.95
C ASN A 76 -3.19 10.05 -0.07
N ARG A 77 -3.99 8.99 -0.23
CA ARG A 77 -5.15 8.73 0.64
C ARG A 77 -4.74 8.57 2.09
N HIS A 78 -3.67 7.81 2.37
CA HIS A 78 -3.08 7.69 3.71
C HIS A 78 -2.78 9.06 4.32
N GLU A 79 -2.04 9.89 3.59
CA GLU A 79 -1.57 11.20 4.08
C GLU A 79 -2.73 12.15 4.37
N ILE A 80 -3.77 12.15 3.55
CA ILE A 80 -4.99 12.93 3.78
C ILE A 80 -5.67 12.48 5.07
N ILE A 81 -5.84 11.16 5.25
CA ILE A 81 -6.48 10.61 6.44
C ILE A 81 -5.66 10.92 7.70
N VAL A 82 -4.34 10.73 7.66
CA VAL A 82 -3.43 11.06 8.77
C VAL A 82 -3.59 12.52 9.19
N LYS A 83 -3.51 13.45 8.24
CA LYS A 83 -3.65 14.89 8.52
C LYS A 83 -5.01 15.22 9.12
N TYR A 84 -6.08 14.64 8.57
CA TYR A 84 -7.43 14.84 9.08
C TYR A 84 -7.59 14.32 10.51
N LEU A 85 -7.16 13.09 10.80
CA LEU A 85 -7.28 12.47 12.12
C LEU A 85 -6.45 13.24 13.16
N GLN A 86 -5.22 13.64 12.84
CA GLN A 86 -4.37 14.45 13.73
C GLN A 86 -4.99 15.81 14.07
N LYS A 87 -5.69 16.42 13.11
CA LYS A 87 -6.30 17.74 13.28
C LYS A 87 -7.62 17.71 14.04
N THR A 88 -8.40 16.64 13.86
CA THR A 88 -9.79 16.58 14.34
C THR A 88 -9.97 15.72 15.58
N LEU A 89 -9.10 14.75 15.82
CA LEU A 89 -9.21 13.80 16.92
C LEU A 89 -7.97 13.91 17.82
N ASN A 90 -8.18 13.78 19.13
CA ASN A 90 -7.08 13.73 20.11
C ASN A 90 -6.56 12.30 20.27
N LEU A 91 -6.02 11.75 19.18
CA LEU A 91 -5.40 10.42 19.12
C LEU A 91 -3.88 10.54 19.21
N SER A 92 -3.22 9.50 19.72
CA SER A 92 -1.77 9.38 19.60
C SER A 92 -1.33 9.16 18.14
N GLU A 93 -0.07 9.45 17.83
CA GLU A 93 0.50 9.23 16.50
C GLU A 93 0.38 7.77 16.03
N VAL A 94 0.57 6.82 16.96
CA VAL A 94 0.42 5.38 16.69
C VAL A 94 -1.02 5.05 16.32
N GLU A 95 -1.99 5.55 17.07
CA GLU A 95 -3.42 5.33 16.77
C GLU A 95 -3.82 5.97 15.44
N VAL A 96 -3.32 7.17 15.13
CA VAL A 96 -3.56 7.82 13.83
C VAL A 96 -3.07 6.93 12.69
N GLU A 97 -1.83 6.46 12.76
CA GLU A 97 -1.21 5.66 11.71
C GLU A 97 -1.94 4.33 11.50
N GLU A 98 -2.27 3.61 12.58
CA GLU A 98 -3.02 2.37 12.53
C GLU A 98 -4.41 2.54 11.92
N ASN A 99 -5.11 3.64 12.24
CA ASN A 99 -6.43 3.92 11.68
C ASN A 99 -6.34 4.33 10.21
N ALA A 100 -5.41 5.23 9.86
CA ALA A 100 -5.22 5.69 8.49
C ALA A 100 -4.88 4.54 7.52
N CYS A 101 -3.97 3.65 7.94
CA CYS A 101 -3.55 2.47 7.17
C CYS A 101 -4.71 1.52 6.87
N ARG A 102 -5.71 1.44 7.74
CA ARG A 102 -6.91 0.62 7.49
C ARG A 102 -7.93 1.35 6.64
N MET A 103 -8.11 2.65 6.90
CA MET A 103 -9.11 3.47 6.23
C MET A 103 -8.79 3.69 4.75
N GLU A 104 -7.52 3.86 4.39
CA GLU A 104 -7.08 4.17 3.01
C GLU A 104 -7.63 3.19 1.97
N HIS A 105 -7.86 1.93 2.35
CA HIS A 105 -8.32 0.84 1.48
C HIS A 105 -9.84 0.65 1.41
N ILE A 106 -10.61 1.30 2.29
CA ILE A 106 -12.04 1.01 2.47
C ILE A 106 -12.93 2.23 2.32
N VAL A 107 -12.42 3.44 2.54
CA VAL A 107 -13.21 4.66 2.45
C VAL A 107 -13.47 5.03 0.99
N THR A 108 -14.58 5.73 0.73
CA THR A 108 -14.91 6.18 -0.62
C THR A 108 -14.04 7.39 -1.02
N GLU A 109 -13.90 7.63 -2.32
CA GLU A 109 -13.21 8.84 -2.81
C GLU A 109 -13.86 10.12 -2.28
N ALA A 110 -15.19 10.18 -2.26
CA ALA A 110 -15.93 11.33 -1.70
C ALA A 110 -15.58 11.63 -0.23
N MET A 111 -15.26 10.60 0.57
CA MET A 111 -14.81 10.81 1.96
C MET A 111 -13.39 11.35 2.02
N ILE A 112 -12.49 10.90 1.14
CA ILE A 112 -11.12 11.44 1.02
C ILE A 112 -11.18 12.91 0.58
N GLU A 113 -11.97 13.22 -0.44
CA GLU A 113 -12.18 14.59 -0.92
C GLU A 113 -12.66 15.49 0.23
N ALA A 114 -13.70 15.09 0.95
CA ALA A 114 -14.21 15.85 2.09
C ALA A 114 -13.18 16.03 3.22
N MET A 115 -12.32 15.03 3.49
CA MET A 115 -11.23 15.17 4.47
C MET A 115 -10.15 16.15 4.00
N SER A 116 -9.91 16.23 2.68
CA SER A 116 -8.87 17.08 2.10
C SER A 116 -9.19 18.57 2.16
N GLU A 117 -10.46 18.93 2.34
CA GLU A 117 -10.94 20.32 2.43
C GLU A 117 -10.75 20.94 3.83
N ILE A 118 -10.33 20.15 4.83
CA ILE A 118 -10.32 20.55 6.24
C ILE A 118 -8.97 21.12 6.66
#